data_AF-A0A024EBT8-F1
#
_entry.id   AF-A0A024EBT8-F1
#
_cell.length_a   1.000
_cell.length_b   1.000
_cell.length_c   1.000
_cell.angle_alpha   90.00
_cell.angle_beta   90.00
_cell.angle_gamma   90.00
#
_symmetry.space_group_name_H-M   'P 1'
#
loop_
_entity.id
_entity.type
_entity.pdbx_description
1 polymer ?
#
loop_
_entity_poly.entity_id
_entity_poly.type
_entity_poly.pdbx_seq_one_letter_code
_entity_poly.pdbx_strand_id
1 'polypeptide(L)'
;MWLTAPELQQLLVFTLSHGLACVMLCAAVWLLLPARYRSPLPWSPLFIFSLAFFVPVLGAVGVVAAIFPALYLPRKRDKQAWQAVGIPKLPFRAQLQLHSPIFADGGLQDVLRHAPDPDQRLAALLATRRMPGKEAVPILKLALGDPSDDVRLLAYSMLDKQESDINLHIQIALGELVNANAKTAGALHGRLARWYWELAYLGLAQGSVLDHVLTQASEHAEQGLKAGEGGELFLLAGRIALERGDVERAEVLLSQAQENGMGAAQVLPFRAELAFEAGRYHEIPGLLARLPEETRQRPPFAALVRSWT
;
A
#
# COMPACT_ATOMS: atom_id res chain seq x y z
N MET A 1 11.82 -86.86 -20.09
CA MET A 1 11.55 -87.42 -18.75
C MET A 1 10.44 -86.58 -18.12
N TRP A 2 9.19 -86.82 -18.50
CA TRP A 2 8.03 -86.11 -17.95
C TRP A 2 7.47 -86.99 -16.83
N LEU A 3 8.01 -86.80 -15.63
CA LEU A 3 7.43 -87.39 -14.42
C LEU A 3 6.13 -86.64 -14.11
N THR A 4 5.01 -87.36 -14.06
CA THR A 4 3.72 -86.87 -13.54
C THR A 4 3.84 -86.64 -12.04
N ALA A 5 4.57 -85.58 -11.68
CA ALA A 5 4.62 -85.06 -10.33
C ALA A 5 3.26 -84.40 -10.00
N PRO A 6 2.72 -84.54 -8.78
CA PRO A 6 1.51 -83.83 -8.36
C PRO A 6 1.65 -82.32 -8.66
N GLU A 7 0.56 -81.65 -9.04
CA GLU A 7 0.57 -80.25 -9.50
C GLU A 7 1.37 -79.31 -8.57
N LEU A 8 1.36 -79.61 -7.27
CA LEU A 8 2.13 -78.90 -6.26
C LEU A 8 3.65 -78.98 -6.46
N GLN A 9 4.19 -80.14 -6.84
CA GLN A 9 5.63 -80.29 -7.10
C GLN A 9 6.07 -79.53 -8.35
N GLN A 10 5.24 -79.50 -9.40
CA GLN A 10 5.55 -78.73 -10.61
C GLN A 10 5.52 -77.22 -10.33
N LEU A 11 4.53 -76.76 -9.55
CA LEU A 11 4.44 -75.38 -9.09
C LEU A 11 5.65 -74.99 -8.21
N LEU A 12 6.08 -75.89 -7.32
CA LEU A 12 7.26 -75.68 -6.48
C LEU A 12 8.55 -75.57 -7.31
N VAL A 13 8.77 -76.48 -8.25
CA VAL A 13 9.96 -76.42 -9.13
C VAL A 13 9.94 -75.15 -9.98
N PHE A 14 8.78 -74.79 -10.53
CA PHE A 14 8.61 -73.56 -11.30
C PHE A 14 8.92 -72.32 -10.46
N THR A 15 8.27 -72.16 -9.30
CA THR A 15 8.45 -71.00 -8.42
C THR A 15 9.88 -70.87 -7.91
N LEU A 16 10.55 -71.98 -7.58
CA LEU A 16 11.95 -71.98 -7.17
C LEU A 16 12.90 -71.60 -8.31
N SER A 17 12.71 -72.18 -9.50
CA SER A 17 13.53 -71.85 -10.67
C SER A 17 13.36 -70.40 -11.13
N HIS A 18 12.12 -69.90 -11.10
CA HIS A 18 11.78 -68.52 -11.43
C HIS A 18 12.35 -67.54 -10.40
N GLY A 19 12.19 -67.85 -9.10
CA GLY A 19 12.80 -67.09 -8.02
C GLY A 19 14.31 -66.97 -8.18
N LEU A 20 14.99 -68.09 -8.48
CA LEU A 20 16.44 -68.11 -8.70
C LEU A 20 16.84 -67.25 -9.91
N ALA A 21 16.13 -67.37 -11.03
CA ALA A 21 16.38 -66.56 -12.22
C ALA A 21 16.17 -65.05 -11.94
N CYS A 22 15.14 -64.68 -11.19
CA CYS A 22 14.89 -63.30 -10.78
C CYS A 22 15.97 -62.75 -9.85
N VAL A 23 16.51 -63.55 -8.93
CA VAL A 23 17.66 -63.14 -8.09
C VAL A 23 18.89 -62.89 -8.96
N MET A 24 19.20 -63.77 -9.91
CA MET A 24 20.33 -63.61 -10.82
C MET A 24 20.18 -62.34 -11.69
N LEU A 25 18.98 -62.11 -12.23
CA LEU A 25 18.68 -60.90 -13.00
C LEU A 25 18.79 -59.63 -12.15
N CYS A 26 18.25 -59.65 -10.93
CA CYS A 26 18.35 -58.53 -10.00
C CYS A 26 19.81 -58.21 -9.68
N ALA A 27 20.64 -59.23 -9.42
CA ALA A 27 22.06 -59.05 -9.16
C ALA A 27 22.79 -58.42 -10.36
N ALA A 28 22.53 -58.90 -11.57
CA ALA A 28 23.12 -58.36 -12.80
C ALA A 28 22.74 -56.89 -13.03
N VAL A 29 21.44 -56.55 -12.90
CA VAL A 29 20.94 -55.19 -13.07
C VAL A 29 21.49 -54.25 -12.00
N TRP A 30 21.52 -54.69 -10.74
CA TRP A 30 22.07 -53.93 -9.62
C TRP A 30 23.57 -53.64 -9.80
N LEU A 31 24.33 -54.58 -10.38
CA LEU A 31 25.74 -54.39 -10.71
C LEU A 31 25.97 -53.35 -11.83
N LEU A 32 25.04 -53.26 -12.79
CA LEU A 32 25.09 -52.32 -13.91
C LEU A 32 24.60 -50.90 -13.54
N LEU A 33 23.86 -50.76 -12.43
CA LEU A 33 23.31 -49.48 -11.99
C LEU A 33 24.40 -48.50 -11.51
N PRO A 34 24.36 -47.21 -11.89
CA PRO A 34 25.25 -46.18 -11.37
C PRO A 34 25.11 -46.01 -9.84
N ALA A 35 26.20 -45.64 -9.15
CA ALA A 35 26.26 -45.59 -7.68
C ALA A 35 25.14 -44.77 -7.02
N ARG A 36 24.61 -43.76 -7.71
CA ARG A 36 23.51 -42.88 -7.25
C ARG A 36 22.17 -43.59 -7.08
N TYR A 37 21.95 -44.71 -7.79
CA TYR A 37 20.68 -45.47 -7.76
C TYR A 37 20.77 -46.75 -6.93
N ARG A 38 21.94 -47.08 -6.38
CA ARG A 38 22.13 -48.27 -5.52
C ARG A 38 21.64 -48.03 -4.10
N SER A 39 21.34 -46.80 -3.71
CA SER A 39 20.84 -46.41 -2.38
C SER A 39 19.35 -46.06 -2.41
N PRO A 40 18.56 -46.39 -1.38
CA PRO A 40 18.94 -47.07 -0.13
C PRO A 40 18.87 -48.61 -0.22
N LEU A 41 19.80 -49.29 0.45
CA LEU A 41 19.67 -50.72 0.77
C LEU A 41 18.77 -50.88 2.01
N PRO A 42 17.90 -51.90 2.08
CA PRO A 42 17.71 -52.99 1.11
C PRO A 42 16.68 -52.71 0.00
N TRP A 43 16.07 -51.52 -0.03
CA TRP A 43 14.89 -51.24 -0.85
C TRP A 43 15.12 -51.25 -2.36
N SER A 44 16.28 -50.74 -2.83
CA SER A 44 16.61 -50.69 -4.27
C SER A 44 16.65 -52.09 -4.93
N PRO A 45 17.44 -53.07 -4.45
CA PRO A 45 17.43 -54.42 -5.02
C PRO A 45 16.10 -55.15 -4.75
N LEU A 46 15.45 -54.92 -3.61
CA LEU A 46 14.15 -55.52 -3.32
C LEU A 46 13.07 -55.11 -4.33
N PHE A 47 13.08 -53.84 -4.75
CA PHE A 47 12.15 -53.33 -5.76
C PHE A 47 12.39 -53.99 -7.14
N ILE A 48 13.66 -54.11 -7.56
CA ILE A 48 14.02 -54.73 -8.84
C ILE A 48 13.62 -56.21 -8.85
N PHE A 49 13.91 -56.93 -7.76
CA PHE A 49 13.50 -58.32 -7.60
C PHE A 49 11.98 -58.49 -7.62
N SER A 50 11.25 -57.64 -6.86
CA SER A 50 9.79 -57.68 -6.80
C SER A 50 9.17 -57.46 -8.18
N LEU A 51 9.65 -56.47 -8.94
CA LEU A 51 9.20 -56.23 -10.29
C LEU A 51 9.43 -57.46 -11.18
N ALA A 52 10.64 -58.03 -11.19
CA ALA A 52 10.96 -59.20 -12.01
C ALA A 52 10.16 -60.45 -11.62
N PHE A 53 9.96 -60.68 -10.32
CA PHE A 53 9.29 -61.87 -9.81
C PHE A 53 7.77 -61.84 -10.04
N PHE A 54 7.14 -60.68 -9.81
CA PHE A 54 5.68 -60.54 -9.90
C PHE A 54 5.18 -60.16 -11.29
N VAL A 55 6.02 -59.73 -12.24
CA VAL A 55 5.61 -59.41 -13.62
C VAL A 55 4.81 -60.54 -14.30
N PRO A 56 5.17 -61.83 -14.19
CA PRO A 56 4.36 -62.90 -14.80
C PRO A 56 2.94 -63.03 -14.21
N VAL A 57 2.74 -62.65 -12.95
CA VAL A 57 1.46 -62.80 -12.24
C VAL A 57 0.65 -61.49 -12.26
N LEU A 58 1.25 -60.39 -11.79
CA LEU A 58 0.63 -59.07 -11.71
C LEU A 58 0.75 -58.27 -13.01
N GLY A 59 1.77 -58.52 -13.84
CA GLY A 59 1.96 -57.80 -15.09
C GLY A 59 0.85 -58.08 -16.09
N ALA A 60 0.36 -59.33 -16.18
CA ALA A 60 -0.80 -59.64 -17.00
C ALA A 60 -2.06 -58.89 -16.54
N VAL A 61 -2.31 -58.88 -15.22
CA VAL A 61 -3.44 -58.13 -14.62
C VAL A 61 -3.28 -56.63 -14.85
N GLY A 62 -2.07 -56.09 -14.71
CA GLY A 62 -1.75 -54.69 -14.95
C GLY A 62 -1.95 -54.27 -16.40
N VAL A 63 -1.57 -55.12 -17.36
CA VAL A 63 -1.81 -54.89 -18.79
C VAL A 63 -3.32 -54.87 -19.09
N VAL A 64 -4.07 -55.83 -18.55
CA VAL A 64 -5.55 -55.83 -18.69
C VAL A 64 -6.15 -54.57 -18.07
N ALA A 65 -5.74 -54.20 -16.86
CA ALA A 65 -6.23 -53.02 -16.15
C ALA A 65 -5.80 -51.69 -16.79
N ALA A 66 -4.74 -51.65 -17.59
CA ALA A 66 -4.32 -50.46 -18.32
C ALA A 66 -5.01 -50.34 -19.68
N ILE A 67 -5.18 -51.47 -20.39
CA ILE A 67 -5.82 -51.51 -21.70
C ILE A 67 -7.34 -51.31 -21.57
N PHE A 68 -7.98 -51.88 -20.56
CA PHE A 68 -9.44 -51.83 -20.41
C PHE A 68 -9.98 -50.39 -20.27
N PRO A 69 -9.43 -49.51 -19.41
CA PRO A 69 -9.84 -48.11 -19.38
C PRO A 69 -9.46 -47.36 -20.66
N ALA A 70 -8.29 -47.66 -21.26
CA ALA A 70 -7.83 -46.98 -22.46
C ALA A 70 -8.71 -47.27 -23.70
N LEU A 71 -9.34 -48.45 -23.75
CA LEU A 71 -10.24 -48.85 -24.84
C LEU A 71 -11.71 -48.50 -24.57
N TYR A 72 -12.16 -48.51 -23.30
CA TYR A 72 -13.57 -48.33 -22.96
C TYR A 72 -13.92 -46.96 -22.37
N LEU A 73 -12.97 -46.17 -21.84
CA LEU A 73 -13.25 -44.78 -21.46
C LEU A 73 -13.09 -43.87 -22.68
N PRO A 74 -14.07 -42.98 -22.95
CA PRO A 74 -13.96 -42.01 -24.02
C PRO A 74 -12.77 -41.10 -23.75
N ARG A 75 -11.74 -41.22 -24.58
CA ARG A 75 -10.61 -40.30 -24.59
C ARG A 75 -11.17 -38.91 -24.87
N LYS A 76 -11.07 -38.00 -23.90
CA LYS A 76 -11.39 -36.58 -24.14
C LYS A 76 -10.48 -36.13 -25.28
N ARG A 77 -11.06 -35.98 -26.48
CA ARG A 77 -10.40 -35.27 -27.57
C ARG A 77 -10.08 -33.90 -26.99
N ASP A 78 -8.79 -33.60 -26.88
CA ASP A 78 -8.37 -32.24 -26.63
C ASP A 78 -9.09 -31.36 -27.64
N LYS A 79 -9.77 -30.33 -27.13
CA LYS A 79 -10.40 -29.33 -27.98
C LYS A 79 -9.29 -28.70 -28.78
N GLN A 80 -9.18 -29.10 -30.04
CA GLN A 80 -8.62 -28.38 -31.17
C GLN A 80 -7.73 -27.20 -30.75
N ALA A 81 -6.41 -27.42 -30.69
CA ALA A 81 -5.42 -26.41 -30.29
C ALA A 81 -5.40 -25.15 -31.16
N TRP A 82 -6.12 -25.16 -32.29
CA TRP A 82 -6.19 -24.06 -33.23
C TRP A 82 -7.64 -23.73 -33.56
N GLN A 83 -8.14 -22.69 -32.90
CA GLN A 83 -9.38 -22.03 -33.26
C GLN A 83 -9.01 -20.83 -34.13
N ALA A 84 -9.33 -20.88 -35.42
CA ALA A 84 -9.13 -19.75 -36.33
C ALA A 84 -10.13 -18.66 -35.96
N VAL A 85 -9.72 -17.75 -35.08
CA VAL A 85 -10.45 -16.51 -34.80
C VAL A 85 -10.07 -15.52 -35.89
N GLY A 86 -11.05 -14.91 -36.56
CA GLY A 86 -10.77 -13.84 -37.52
C GLY A 86 -9.93 -12.74 -36.87
N ILE A 87 -9.03 -12.11 -37.63
CA ILE A 87 -8.18 -11.03 -37.14
C ILE A 87 -9.09 -9.99 -36.46
N PRO A 88 -8.99 -9.81 -35.13
CA PRO A 88 -9.81 -8.81 -34.46
C PRO A 88 -9.47 -7.46 -35.09
N LYS A 89 -10.48 -6.59 -35.28
CA LYS A 89 -10.22 -5.22 -35.76
C LYS A 89 -9.29 -4.55 -34.77
N LEU A 90 -8.01 -4.45 -35.12
CA LEU A 90 -7.03 -3.71 -34.35
C LEU A 90 -7.42 -2.23 -34.41
N PRO A 91 -7.33 -1.49 -33.28
CA PRO A 91 -7.52 -0.06 -33.32
C PRO A 91 -6.51 0.56 -34.29
N PHE A 92 -6.96 1.55 -35.08
CA PHE A 92 -6.13 2.25 -36.06
C PHE A 92 -4.90 2.97 -35.45
N ARG A 93 -4.88 3.09 -34.11
CA ARG A 93 -3.73 3.54 -33.33
C ARG A 93 -3.47 2.53 -32.22
N ALA A 94 -2.20 2.29 -31.93
CA ALA A 94 -1.80 1.57 -30.73
C ALA A 94 -2.49 2.23 -29.53
N GLN A 95 -3.28 1.45 -28.77
CA GLN A 95 -3.67 1.89 -27.44
C GLN A 95 -2.37 1.94 -26.64
N LEU A 96 -1.91 3.15 -26.31
CA LEU A 96 -0.92 3.33 -25.27
C LEU A 96 -1.50 2.61 -24.05
N GLN A 97 -0.90 1.47 -23.71
CA GLN A 97 -1.00 0.96 -22.35
C GLN A 97 -0.40 2.09 -21.50
N LEU A 98 -1.27 2.99 -21.03
CA LEU A 98 -1.04 3.67 -19.76
C LEU A 98 -0.86 2.51 -18.80
N HIS A 99 0.38 2.07 -18.67
CA HIS A 99 0.81 1.30 -17.52
C HIS A 99 0.26 2.16 -16.39
N SER A 100 -0.73 1.62 -15.67
CA SER A 100 -1.04 2.14 -14.35
C SER A 100 0.33 2.26 -13.71
N PRO A 101 0.78 3.47 -13.34
CA PRO A 101 2.07 3.59 -12.71
C PRO A 101 1.89 2.82 -11.42
N ILE A 102 2.31 1.55 -11.43
CA ILE A 102 2.83 0.89 -10.27
C ILE A 102 4.04 1.75 -10.00
N PHE A 103 3.81 2.81 -9.21
CA PHE A 103 4.87 3.66 -8.72
C PHE A 103 5.81 2.67 -8.03
N ALA A 104 6.93 2.35 -8.69
CA ALA A 104 7.99 1.56 -8.10
C ALA A 104 8.37 2.22 -6.77
N ASP A 105 8.98 1.48 -5.85
CA ASP A 105 9.21 1.82 -4.42
C ASP A 105 9.71 3.26 -4.07
N GLY A 106 10.01 4.13 -5.03
CA GLY A 106 10.16 5.58 -4.87
C GLY A 106 8.83 6.34 -4.82
N GLY A 107 8.77 7.39 -3.99
CA GLY A 107 7.59 8.23 -3.86
C GLY A 107 7.28 9.03 -5.15
N LEU A 108 6.10 9.62 -5.26
CA LEU A 108 5.72 10.49 -6.39
C LEU A 108 6.75 11.60 -6.67
N GLN A 109 7.41 12.10 -5.63
CA GLN A 109 8.50 13.08 -5.75
C GLN A 109 9.73 12.52 -6.48
N ASP A 110 10.05 11.24 -6.31
CA ASP A 110 11.18 10.60 -6.98
C ASP A 110 10.90 10.42 -8.47
N VAL A 111 9.64 10.09 -8.82
CA VAL A 111 9.20 10.05 -10.22
C VAL A 111 9.33 11.42 -10.87
N LEU A 112 8.88 12.50 -10.20
CA LEU A 112 9.04 13.86 -10.71
C LEU A 112 10.52 14.27 -10.90
N ARG A 113 11.42 13.79 -10.05
CA ARG A 113 12.85 14.15 -10.13
C ARG A 113 13.63 13.35 -11.16
N HIS A 114 13.31 12.08 -11.34
CA HIS A 114 14.20 11.14 -12.04
C HIS A 114 13.59 10.47 -13.25
N ALA A 115 12.25 10.46 -13.41
CA ALA A 115 11.65 9.82 -14.57
C ALA A 115 12.02 10.61 -15.84
N PRO A 116 12.65 9.99 -16.85
CA PRO A 116 13.10 10.69 -18.06
C PRO A 116 11.91 11.14 -18.92
N ASP A 117 10.84 10.35 -18.90
CA ASP A 117 9.64 10.54 -19.71
C ASP A 117 8.67 11.54 -19.06
N PRO A 118 8.34 12.67 -19.74
CA PRO A 118 7.38 13.65 -19.21
C PRO A 118 5.98 13.07 -18.98
N ASP A 119 5.55 12.07 -19.75
CA ASP A 119 4.22 11.47 -19.60
C ASP A 119 4.08 10.73 -18.26
N GLN A 120 5.16 10.11 -17.78
CA GLN A 120 5.21 9.47 -16.46
C GLN A 120 5.13 10.51 -15.33
N ARG A 121 5.81 11.64 -15.49
CA ARG A 121 5.75 12.76 -14.52
C ARG A 121 4.36 13.41 -14.51
N LEU A 122 3.73 13.55 -15.67
CA LEU A 122 2.34 14.02 -15.80
C LEU A 122 1.37 13.06 -15.10
N ALA A 123 1.52 11.74 -15.30
CA ALA A 123 0.73 10.73 -14.62
C ALA A 123 0.92 10.79 -13.09
N ALA A 124 2.14 11.07 -12.62
CA ALA A 124 2.42 11.30 -11.21
C ALA A 124 1.69 12.53 -10.66
N LEU A 125 1.66 13.65 -11.40
CA LEU A 125 0.86 14.82 -11.01
C LEU A 125 -0.63 14.49 -10.91
N LEU A 126 -1.18 13.76 -11.89
CA LEU A 126 -2.60 13.38 -11.85
C LEU A 126 -2.94 12.47 -10.67
N ALA A 127 -2.00 11.63 -10.21
CA ALA A 127 -2.17 10.80 -9.02
C ALA A 127 -2.33 11.63 -7.73
N THR A 128 -1.73 12.82 -7.66
CA THR A 128 -1.87 13.72 -6.50
C THR A 128 -3.30 14.19 -6.24
N ARG A 129 -4.20 14.10 -7.23
CA ARG A 129 -5.61 14.55 -7.10
C ARG A 129 -6.40 13.82 -6.01
N ARG A 130 -5.96 12.62 -5.62
CA ARG A 130 -6.61 11.82 -4.57
C ARG A 130 -5.92 11.95 -3.21
N MET A 131 -4.81 12.68 -3.15
CA MET A 131 -4.04 12.87 -1.94
C MET A 131 -4.59 14.04 -1.12
N PRO A 132 -4.40 14.04 0.22
CA PRO A 132 -4.64 15.22 1.03
C PRO A 132 -3.81 16.41 0.52
N GLY A 133 -4.39 17.62 0.57
CA GLY A 133 -3.74 18.83 0.06
C GLY A 133 -2.34 19.06 0.65
N LYS A 134 -2.16 18.81 1.95
CA LYS A 134 -0.88 18.97 2.66
C LYS A 134 0.25 18.10 2.08
N GLU A 135 -0.09 16.94 1.51
CA GLU A 135 0.86 16.04 0.86
C GLU A 135 1.00 16.33 -0.63
N ALA A 136 -0.10 16.73 -1.30
CA ALA A 136 -0.12 17.04 -2.72
C ALA A 136 0.61 18.33 -3.08
N VAL A 137 0.39 19.43 -2.34
CA VAL A 137 0.92 20.76 -2.68
C VAL A 137 2.46 20.78 -2.79
N PRO A 138 3.24 20.17 -1.88
CA PRO A 138 4.69 20.09 -2.03
C PRO A 138 5.13 19.39 -3.33
N ILE A 139 4.42 18.34 -3.74
CA ILE A 139 4.67 17.60 -4.99
C ILE A 139 4.38 18.49 -6.20
N LEU A 140 3.25 19.22 -6.18
CA LEU A 140 2.90 20.15 -7.24
C LEU A 140 3.89 21.31 -7.34
N LYS A 141 4.33 21.88 -6.21
CA LYS A 141 5.36 22.94 -6.19
C LYS A 141 6.69 22.47 -6.77
N LEU A 142 7.10 21.24 -6.48
CA LEU A 142 8.30 20.64 -7.06
C LEU A 142 8.22 20.60 -8.59
N ALA A 143 7.06 20.27 -9.16
CA ALA A 143 6.84 20.20 -10.59
C ALA A 143 6.79 21.57 -11.31
N LEU A 144 6.71 22.69 -10.58
CA LEU A 144 6.86 24.02 -11.18
C LEU A 144 8.28 24.25 -11.75
N GLY A 145 9.27 23.48 -11.31
CA GLY A 145 10.63 23.50 -11.84
C GLY A 145 10.90 22.46 -12.94
N ASP A 146 9.88 21.75 -13.42
CA ASP A 146 10.08 20.66 -14.38
C ASP A 146 10.60 21.17 -15.73
N PRO A 147 11.51 20.45 -16.43
CA PRO A 147 11.97 20.85 -17.76
C PRO A 147 10.86 20.84 -18.83
N SER A 148 9.79 20.06 -18.65
CA SER A 148 8.66 20.00 -19.58
C SER A 148 7.62 21.08 -19.28
N ASP A 149 7.27 21.86 -20.30
CA ASP A 149 6.26 22.92 -20.22
C ASP A 149 4.89 22.37 -19.80
N ASP A 150 4.48 21.23 -20.36
CA ASP A 150 3.17 20.61 -20.06
C ASP A 150 3.06 20.20 -18.58
N VAL A 151 4.14 19.66 -18.01
CA VAL A 151 4.21 19.28 -16.59
C VAL A 151 4.11 20.52 -15.71
N ARG A 152 4.87 21.59 -16.03
CA ARG A 152 4.80 22.86 -15.28
C ARG A 152 3.42 23.50 -15.35
N LEU A 153 2.81 23.54 -16.54
CA LEU A 153 1.49 24.15 -16.75
C LEU A 153 0.40 23.38 -16.02
N LEU A 154 0.44 22.04 -16.05
CA LEU A 154 -0.50 21.24 -15.27
C LEU A 154 -0.33 21.52 -13.77
N ALA A 155 0.89 21.50 -13.26
CA ALA A 155 1.17 21.79 -11.85
C ALA A 155 0.66 23.19 -11.44
N TYR A 156 0.92 24.22 -12.26
CA TYR A 156 0.39 25.57 -12.04
C TYR A 156 -1.14 25.57 -11.98
N SER A 157 -1.81 24.98 -12.97
CA SER A 157 -3.28 24.94 -13.01
C SER A 157 -3.91 24.20 -11.83
N MET A 158 -3.23 23.16 -11.33
CA MET A 158 -3.70 22.38 -10.17
C MET A 158 -3.54 23.16 -8.86
N LEU A 159 -2.44 23.91 -8.69
CA LEU A 159 -2.23 24.78 -7.54
C LEU A 159 -3.20 25.97 -7.56
N ASP A 160 -3.31 26.64 -8.70
CA ASP A 160 -4.22 27.78 -8.91
C ASP A 160 -5.67 27.39 -8.65
N LYS A 161 -6.08 26.19 -9.08
CA LYS A 161 -7.40 25.66 -8.77
C LYS A 161 -7.64 25.49 -7.27
N GLN A 162 -6.68 24.90 -6.54
CA GLN A 162 -6.82 24.73 -5.09
C GLN A 162 -6.93 26.07 -4.35
N GLU A 163 -6.10 27.04 -4.73
CA GLU A 163 -6.15 28.39 -4.17
C GLU A 163 -7.48 29.10 -4.51
N SER A 164 -7.90 29.03 -5.77
CA SER A 164 -9.15 29.63 -6.24
C SER A 164 -10.39 29.02 -5.56
N ASP A 165 -10.41 27.70 -5.36
CA ASP A 165 -11.49 27.00 -4.66
C ASP A 165 -11.60 27.49 -3.19
N ILE A 166 -10.47 27.68 -2.50
CA ILE A 166 -10.46 28.22 -1.13
C ILE A 166 -10.92 29.70 -1.13
N ASN A 167 -10.38 30.51 -2.04
CA ASN A 167 -10.75 31.92 -2.15
C ASN A 167 -12.24 32.12 -2.47
N LEU A 168 -12.84 31.24 -3.28
CA LEU A 168 -14.28 31.23 -3.53
C LEU A 168 -15.08 31.00 -2.24
N HIS A 169 -14.66 30.04 -1.42
CA HIS A 169 -15.32 29.78 -0.13
C HIS A 169 -15.18 30.96 0.86
N ILE A 170 -14.04 31.65 0.84
CA ILE A 170 -13.84 32.88 1.61
C ILE A 170 -14.83 33.96 1.14
N GLN A 171 -14.92 34.21 -0.16
CA GLN A 171 -15.82 35.22 -0.73
C GLN A 171 -17.29 34.94 -0.40
N ILE A 172 -17.73 33.68 -0.54
CA ILE A 172 -19.09 33.26 -0.17
C ILE A 172 -19.34 33.52 1.32
N ALA A 173 -18.39 33.16 2.20
CA ALA A 173 -18.55 33.35 3.63
C ALA A 173 -18.55 34.83 4.05
N LEU A 174 -17.76 35.68 3.41
CA LEU A 174 -17.80 37.13 3.60
C LEU A 174 -19.14 37.72 3.15
N GLY A 175 -19.69 37.26 2.02
CA GLY A 175 -21.00 37.68 1.53
C GLY A 175 -22.13 37.32 2.48
N GLU A 176 -22.12 36.11 3.04
CA GLU A 176 -23.09 35.66 4.05
C GLU A 176 -23.00 36.48 5.35
N LEU A 177 -21.80 36.94 5.71
CA LEU A 177 -21.56 37.69 6.94
C LEU A 177 -22.24 39.06 6.95
N VAL A 178 -22.40 39.71 5.80
CA VAL A 178 -23.00 41.06 5.68
C VAL A 178 -24.40 41.14 6.27
N ASN A 179 -25.20 40.07 6.12
CA ASN A 179 -26.60 40.02 6.57
C ASN A 179 -26.81 39.10 7.78
N ALA A 180 -25.72 38.63 8.40
CA ALA A 180 -25.78 37.68 9.48
C ALA A 180 -26.25 38.34 10.79
N ASN A 181 -27.04 37.62 11.58
CA ASN A 181 -27.29 37.98 12.97
C ASN A 181 -26.06 37.63 13.84
N ALA A 182 -26.01 38.14 15.08
CA ALA A 182 -24.83 37.99 15.96
C ALA A 182 -24.39 36.53 16.19
N LYS A 183 -25.35 35.60 16.32
CA LYS A 183 -25.03 34.17 16.53
C LYS A 183 -24.51 33.53 15.25
N THR A 184 -25.16 33.77 14.11
CA THR A 184 -24.71 33.24 12.82
C THR A 184 -23.37 33.86 12.39
N ALA A 185 -23.12 35.12 12.75
CA ALA A 185 -21.86 35.79 12.49
C ALA A 185 -20.69 35.09 13.20
N GLY A 186 -20.88 34.60 14.43
CA GLY A 186 -19.88 33.80 15.15
C GLY A 186 -19.43 32.56 14.37
N ALA A 187 -20.39 31.74 13.95
CA ALA A 187 -20.12 30.53 13.16
C ALA A 187 -19.44 30.85 11.81
N LEU A 188 -19.86 31.94 11.15
CA LEU A 188 -19.26 32.41 9.89
C LEU A 188 -17.82 32.86 10.08
N HIS A 189 -17.52 33.58 11.16
CA HIS A 189 -16.17 33.94 11.55
C HIS A 189 -15.30 32.70 11.82
N GLY A 190 -15.82 31.70 12.53
CA GLY A 190 -15.11 30.42 12.68
C GLY A 190 -14.82 29.73 11.34
N ARG A 191 -15.75 29.81 10.38
CA ARG A 191 -15.56 29.26 9.02
C ARG A 191 -14.52 30.03 8.21
N LEU A 192 -14.53 31.36 8.29
CA LEU A 192 -13.52 32.22 7.67
C LEU A 192 -12.12 31.94 8.23
N ALA A 193 -12.01 31.81 9.56
CA ALA A 193 -10.75 31.46 10.21
C ALA A 193 -10.16 30.15 9.66
N ARG A 194 -11.00 29.11 9.48
CA ARG A 194 -10.59 27.82 8.89
C ARG A 194 -10.11 27.97 7.45
N TRP A 195 -10.82 28.72 6.60
CA TRP A 195 -10.44 28.87 5.20
C TRP A 195 -9.16 29.68 5.01
N TYR A 196 -8.99 30.78 5.73
CA TYR A 196 -7.72 31.51 5.73
C TYR A 196 -6.59 30.64 6.28
N TRP A 197 -6.82 29.93 7.39
CA TRP A 197 -5.81 28.99 7.90
C TRP A 197 -5.43 27.92 6.87
N GLU A 198 -6.37 27.40 6.08
CA GLU A 198 -6.09 26.38 5.08
C GLU A 198 -5.08 26.86 4.02
N LEU A 199 -5.17 28.13 3.57
CA LEU A 199 -4.19 28.72 2.65
C LEU A 199 -2.77 28.68 3.23
N ALA A 200 -2.62 29.00 4.51
CA ALA A 200 -1.35 28.95 5.23
C ALA A 200 -0.89 27.49 5.45
N TYR A 201 -1.80 26.65 5.95
CA TYR A 201 -1.53 25.25 6.29
C TYR A 201 -1.07 24.43 5.07
N LEU A 202 -1.69 24.63 3.91
CA LEU A 202 -1.29 24.00 2.66
C LEU A 202 -0.01 24.61 2.08
N GLY A 203 0.39 25.78 2.54
CA GLY A 203 1.52 26.54 2.04
C GLY A 203 1.23 27.22 0.70
N LEU A 204 -0.03 27.50 0.36
CA LEU A 204 -0.40 28.23 -0.85
C LEU A 204 -0.03 29.72 -0.72
N ALA A 205 -0.17 30.28 0.48
CA ALA A 205 0.32 31.62 0.81
C ALA A 205 1.80 31.61 1.22
N GLN A 206 2.58 32.60 0.77
CA GLN A 206 4.00 32.76 1.11
C GLN A 206 4.36 34.25 1.29
N GLY A 207 5.43 34.54 2.05
CA GLY A 207 5.90 35.90 2.28
C GLY A 207 4.81 36.81 2.87
N SER A 208 4.66 38.03 2.35
CA SER A 208 3.66 38.98 2.85
C SER A 208 2.22 38.50 2.74
N VAL A 209 1.90 37.61 1.79
CA VAL A 209 0.57 37.03 1.65
C VAL A 209 0.28 36.08 2.82
N LEU A 210 1.29 35.32 3.27
CA LEU A 210 1.17 34.44 4.43
C LEU A 210 0.84 35.25 5.69
N ASP A 211 1.58 36.34 5.93
CA ASP A 211 1.35 37.22 7.08
C ASP A 211 -0.07 37.79 7.09
N HIS A 212 -0.54 38.24 5.92
CA HIS A 212 -1.90 38.75 5.76
C HIS A 212 -2.96 37.67 6.05
N VAL A 213 -2.81 36.49 5.45
CA VAL A 213 -3.73 35.36 5.62
C VAL A 213 -3.79 34.88 7.08
N LEU A 214 -2.65 34.77 7.76
CA LEU A 214 -2.59 34.41 9.18
C LEU A 214 -3.22 35.48 10.07
N THR A 215 -3.05 36.75 9.72
CA THR A 215 -3.72 37.86 10.42
C THR A 215 -5.24 37.77 10.27
N GLN A 216 -5.74 37.58 9.04
CA GLN A 216 -7.17 37.39 8.79
C GLN A 216 -7.74 36.15 9.50
N ALA A 217 -7.00 35.03 9.49
CA ALA A 217 -7.38 33.83 10.20
C ALA A 217 -7.51 34.08 11.71
N SER A 218 -6.54 34.79 12.29
CA SER A 218 -6.50 35.14 13.72
C SER A 218 -7.63 36.08 14.11
N GLU A 219 -7.90 37.13 13.32
CA GLU A 219 -8.95 38.11 13.59
C GLU A 219 -10.33 37.45 13.56
N HIS A 220 -10.60 36.64 12.54
CA HIS A 220 -11.85 35.90 12.44
C HIS A 220 -11.99 34.83 13.53
N ALA A 221 -10.90 34.15 13.91
CA ALA A 221 -10.96 33.21 15.03
C ALA A 221 -11.34 33.94 16.33
N GLU A 222 -10.76 35.11 16.60
CA GLU A 222 -11.08 35.92 17.76
C GLU A 222 -12.55 36.39 17.77
N GLN A 223 -13.09 36.84 16.64
CA GLN A 223 -14.50 37.23 16.56
C GLN A 223 -15.44 36.05 16.76
N GLY A 224 -15.11 34.87 16.21
CA GLY A 224 -15.86 33.64 16.46
C GLY A 224 -15.87 33.26 17.94
N LEU A 225 -14.71 33.27 18.59
CA LEU A 225 -14.58 32.99 20.03
C LEU A 225 -15.36 34.01 20.89
N LYS A 226 -15.32 35.30 20.55
CA LYS A 226 -16.11 36.35 21.22
C LYS A 226 -17.62 36.13 21.09
N ALA A 227 -18.05 35.56 19.98
CA ALA A 227 -19.45 35.19 19.75
C ALA A 227 -19.87 33.89 20.46
N GLY A 228 -18.95 33.22 21.16
CA GLY A 228 -19.21 32.01 21.93
C GLY A 228 -18.98 30.71 21.16
N GLU A 229 -18.36 30.75 19.98
CA GLU A 229 -17.84 29.53 19.34
C GLU A 229 -16.71 28.96 20.22
N GLY A 230 -16.69 27.64 20.43
CA GLY A 230 -15.77 27.00 21.38
C GLY A 230 -15.03 25.79 20.80
N GLY A 231 -14.40 25.01 21.68
CA GLY A 231 -13.77 23.72 21.40
C GLY A 231 -12.68 23.77 20.31
N GLU A 232 -13.04 23.36 19.08
CA GLU A 232 -12.14 23.29 17.94
C GLU A 232 -11.60 24.67 17.51
N LEU A 233 -12.38 25.74 17.70
CA LEU A 233 -11.92 27.08 17.32
C LEU A 233 -10.79 27.58 18.23
N PHE A 234 -10.78 27.20 19.52
CA PHE A 234 -9.65 27.48 20.41
C PHE A 234 -8.39 26.75 19.97
N LEU A 235 -8.51 25.48 19.56
CA LEU A 235 -7.38 24.72 19.04
C LEU A 235 -6.83 25.35 17.75
N LEU A 236 -7.71 25.73 16.82
CA LEU A 236 -7.33 26.41 15.59
C LEU A 236 -6.64 27.74 15.89
N ALA A 237 -7.20 28.57 16.78
CA ALA A 237 -6.62 29.85 17.16
C ALA A 237 -5.23 29.66 17.80
N GLY A 238 -5.05 28.63 18.63
CA GLY A 238 -3.74 28.29 19.21
C GLY A 238 -2.72 27.90 18.15
N ARG A 239 -3.12 27.11 17.14
CA ARG A 239 -2.25 26.77 16.00
C ARG A 239 -1.88 27.98 15.15
N ILE A 240 -2.83 28.88 14.89
CA ILE A 240 -2.57 30.15 14.20
C ILE A 240 -1.57 30.99 15.00
N ALA A 241 -1.70 31.05 16.33
CA ALA A 241 -0.78 31.78 17.20
C ALA A 241 0.64 31.17 17.16
N LEU A 242 0.77 29.84 17.18
CA LEU A 242 2.06 29.15 17.03
C LEU A 242 2.74 29.48 15.69
N GLU A 243 2.01 29.40 14.57
CA GLU A 243 2.56 29.71 13.24
C GLU A 243 3.02 31.17 13.13
N ARG A 244 2.41 32.07 13.90
CA ARG A 244 2.79 33.49 13.99
C ARG A 244 3.92 33.76 15.00
N GLY A 245 4.38 32.75 15.73
CA GLY A 245 5.39 32.88 16.79
C GLY A 245 4.88 33.51 18.10
N ASP A 246 3.56 33.65 18.26
CA ASP A 246 2.95 34.21 19.48
C ASP A 246 2.72 33.10 20.52
N VAL A 247 3.83 32.70 21.17
CA VAL A 247 3.89 31.59 22.12
C VAL A 247 2.98 31.82 23.33
N GLU A 248 2.95 33.06 23.86
CA GLU A 248 2.13 33.39 25.03
C GLU A 248 0.64 33.22 24.73
N ARG A 249 0.18 33.75 23.60
CA ARG A 249 -1.21 33.62 23.17
C ARG A 249 -1.56 32.17 22.85
N ALA A 250 -0.65 31.42 22.21
CA ALA A 250 -0.85 30.01 21.94
C ALA A 250 -1.07 29.19 23.22
N GLU A 251 -0.32 29.46 24.29
CA GLU A 251 -0.42 28.71 25.54
C GLU A 251 -1.80 28.88 26.20
N VAL A 252 -2.31 30.11 26.21
CA VAL A 252 -3.65 30.41 26.71
C VAL A 252 -4.71 29.70 25.87
N LEU A 253 -4.64 29.81 24.54
CA LEU A 253 -5.64 29.25 23.64
C LEU A 253 -5.66 27.71 23.66
N LEU A 254 -4.50 27.05 23.73
CA LEU A 254 -4.42 25.60 23.85
C LEU A 254 -4.95 25.10 25.20
N SER A 255 -4.75 25.86 26.28
CA SER A 255 -5.33 25.54 27.59
C SER A 255 -6.85 25.69 27.57
N GLN A 256 -7.35 26.78 27.00
CA GLN A 256 -8.79 26.99 26.80
C GLN A 256 -9.41 25.90 25.92
N ALA A 257 -8.71 25.41 24.88
CA ALA A 257 -9.19 24.30 24.06
C ALA A 257 -9.44 23.04 24.90
N GLN A 258 -8.52 22.71 25.83
CA GLN A 258 -8.68 21.55 26.72
C GLN A 258 -9.81 21.74 27.72
N GLU A 259 -9.92 22.94 28.32
CA GLU A 259 -11.01 23.28 29.24
C GLU A 259 -12.39 23.22 28.55
N ASN A 260 -12.43 23.50 27.24
CA ASN A 260 -13.62 23.40 26.40
C ASN A 260 -13.84 21.98 25.81
N GLY A 261 -13.19 20.96 26.38
CA GLY A 261 -13.47 19.56 26.07
C GLY A 261 -12.67 18.95 24.91
N MET A 262 -11.66 19.65 24.37
CA MET A 262 -10.78 19.04 23.38
C MET A 262 -9.95 17.92 24.00
N GLY A 263 -9.97 16.75 23.36
CA GLY A 263 -9.24 15.58 23.84
C GLY A 263 -7.73 15.80 23.90
N ALA A 264 -7.08 15.26 24.93
CA ALA A 264 -5.64 15.42 25.13
C ALA A 264 -4.81 15.00 23.91
N ALA A 265 -5.23 13.95 23.20
CA ALA A 265 -4.56 13.47 21.99
C ALA A 265 -4.46 14.52 20.87
N GLN A 266 -5.43 15.45 20.80
CA GLN A 266 -5.45 16.52 19.79
C GLN A 266 -4.60 17.72 20.21
N VAL A 267 -4.54 18.03 21.51
CA VAL A 267 -3.87 19.24 22.02
C VAL A 267 -2.39 18.99 22.35
N LEU A 268 -2.05 17.79 22.83
CA LEU A 268 -0.68 17.46 23.27
C LEU A 268 0.40 17.66 22.20
N PRO A 269 0.18 17.33 20.90
CA PRO A 269 1.17 17.62 19.86
C PRO A 269 1.54 19.10 19.78
N PHE A 270 0.54 19.98 19.83
CA PHE A 270 0.73 21.43 19.77
C PHE A 270 1.30 22.01 21.07
N ARG A 271 1.03 21.38 22.22
CA ARG A 271 1.74 21.72 23.47
C ARG A 271 3.22 21.34 23.41
N ALA A 272 3.56 20.22 22.77
CA ALA A 272 4.95 19.83 22.58
C ALA A 272 5.67 20.78 21.61
N GLU A 273 5.00 21.18 20.53
CA GLU A 273 5.47 22.24 19.61
C GLU A 273 5.66 23.57 20.32
N LEU A 274 4.69 23.99 21.13
CA LEU A 274 4.80 25.20 21.96
C LEU A 274 6.00 25.14 22.90
N ALA A 275 6.21 24.01 23.58
CA ALA A 275 7.37 23.82 24.44
C ALA A 275 8.69 23.89 23.66
N PHE A 276 8.72 23.39 22.43
CA PHE A 276 9.88 23.51 21.55
C PHE A 276 10.18 24.97 21.17
N GLU A 277 9.17 25.71 20.70
CA GLU A 277 9.29 27.12 20.33
C GLU A 277 9.66 28.01 21.54
N ALA A 278 9.15 27.67 22.72
CA ALA A 278 9.46 28.35 23.97
C ALA A 278 10.84 27.98 24.56
N GLY A 279 11.59 27.06 23.95
CA GLY A 279 12.86 26.55 24.48
C GLY A 279 12.73 25.66 25.73
N ARG A 280 11.51 25.23 26.07
CA ARG A 280 11.18 24.37 27.22
C ARG A 280 11.31 22.88 26.87
N TYR A 281 12.45 22.51 26.32
CA TYR A 281 12.71 21.17 25.78
C TYR A 281 12.49 20.03 26.79
N HIS A 282 12.72 20.30 28.08
CA HIS A 282 12.54 19.34 29.17
C HIS A 282 11.09 18.87 29.35
N GLU A 283 10.09 19.62 28.87
CA GLU A 283 8.67 19.27 28.98
C GLU A 283 8.22 18.29 27.88
N ILE A 284 8.90 18.30 26.73
CA ILE A 284 8.51 17.57 25.52
C ILE A 284 8.38 16.05 25.76
N PRO A 285 9.33 15.34 26.41
CA PRO A 285 9.22 13.90 26.60
C PRO A 285 7.98 13.52 27.42
N GLY A 286 7.66 14.31 28.45
CA GLY A 286 6.48 14.11 29.28
C GLY A 286 5.17 14.35 28.52
N LEU A 287 5.14 15.35 27.64
CA LEU A 287 3.98 15.64 26.78
C LEU A 287 3.76 14.51 25.75
N LEU A 288 4.83 14.05 25.10
CA LEU A 288 4.76 12.97 24.13
C LEU A 288 4.38 11.62 24.77
N ALA A 289 4.88 11.33 25.97
CA ALA A 289 4.54 10.10 26.70
C ALA A 289 3.05 9.98 27.03
N ARG A 290 2.34 11.11 27.16
CA ARG A 290 0.90 11.18 27.45
C ARG A 290 0.01 10.97 26.21
N LEU A 291 0.59 10.94 25.01
CA LEU A 291 -0.16 10.62 23.80
C LEU A 291 -0.67 9.16 23.85
N PRO A 292 -1.84 8.86 23.26
CA PRO A 292 -2.32 7.49 23.13
C PRO A 292 -1.27 6.59 22.49
N GLU A 293 -1.18 5.35 22.94
CA GLU A 293 -0.19 4.40 22.45
C GLU A 293 -0.27 4.20 20.93
N GLU A 294 -1.47 4.07 20.38
CA GLU A 294 -1.69 3.96 18.93
C GLU A 294 -1.13 5.17 18.16
N THR A 295 -1.28 6.37 18.71
CA THR A 295 -0.76 7.61 18.10
C THR A 295 0.77 7.62 18.15
N ARG A 296 1.38 7.20 19.28
CA ARG A 296 2.84 7.15 19.45
C ARG A 296 3.51 6.16 18.50
N GLN A 297 2.84 5.10 18.09
CA GLN A 297 3.40 4.07 17.21
C GLN A 297 3.28 4.39 15.72
N ARG A 298 2.48 5.41 15.35
CA ARG A 298 2.28 5.81 13.94
C ARG A 298 3.19 6.98 13.55
N PRO A 299 3.68 7.04 12.29
CA PRO A 299 4.31 8.25 11.78
C PRO A 299 3.34 9.45 11.80
N PRO A 300 3.82 10.69 12.04
CA PRO A 300 5.21 11.05 12.31
C PRO A 300 5.65 10.85 13.78
N PHE A 301 4.72 10.61 14.71
CA PHE A 301 4.99 10.57 16.15
C PHE A 301 5.94 9.46 16.59
N ALA A 302 5.95 8.31 15.91
CA ALA A 302 6.90 7.23 16.19
C ALA A 302 8.37 7.66 16.07
N ALA A 303 8.68 8.55 15.11
CA ALA A 303 10.02 9.10 14.98
C ALA A 303 10.30 10.15 16.06
N LEU A 304 9.33 11.03 16.33
CA LEU A 304 9.44 12.08 17.35
C LEU A 304 9.64 11.52 18.76
N VAL A 305 8.88 10.48 19.14
CA VAL A 305 9.04 9.85 20.45
C VAL A 305 10.47 9.31 20.58
N ARG A 306 10.97 8.57 19.58
CA ARG A 306 12.34 8.02 19.60
C ARG A 306 13.45 9.08 19.66
N SER A 307 13.22 10.29 19.15
CA SER A 307 14.25 11.35 19.19
C SER A 307 14.28 12.10 20.52
N TRP A 308 13.17 12.12 21.25
CA TRP A 308 13.00 12.90 22.49
C TRP A 308 13.00 12.02 23.75
N THR A 309 13.00 10.69 23.63
CA THR A 309 13.18 9.72 24.72
C THR A 309 14.54 9.06 24.65
#